data_AF-A0A3D3PA85-F1
#
_entry.id   AF-A0A3D3PA85-F1
#
_cell.length_a   1.000
_cell.length_b   1.000
_cell.length_c   1.000
_cell.angle_alpha   90.00
_cell.angle_beta   90.00
_cell.angle_gamma   90.00
#
_symmetry.space_group_name_H-M   'P 1'
#
loop_
_entity.id
_entity.type
_entity.pdbx_description
1 polymer ?
#
loop_
_entity_poly.entity_id
_entity_poly.type
_entity_poly.pdbx_seq_one_letter_code
_entity_poly.pdbx_strand_id
1 'polypeptide(L)'
;MSAKTIFIIVVTVLVTIILMKNTDEVSFWIFGDAQIPKLSILGVMFGLGLIVGYLIGRPKKKLEAAEPYSDYKPSVEEKKALSDDDRDYIN
;
A
#
# COMPACT_ATOMS: atom_id res chain seq x y z
N MET A 1 -1.47 15.91 31.46
CA MET A 1 -1.03 15.96 30.05
C MET A 1 0.46 16.27 30.02
N SER A 2 1.20 15.68 29.08
CA SER A 2 2.60 16.07 28.87
C SER A 2 2.68 17.46 28.23
N ALA A 3 3.76 18.20 28.46
CA ALA A 3 4.01 19.49 27.79
C ALA A 3 3.97 19.35 26.25
N LYS A 4 4.39 18.19 25.72
CA LYS A 4 4.30 17.85 24.29
C LYS A 4 2.84 17.83 23.80
N THR A 5 1.93 17.26 24.59
CA THR A 5 0.51 17.20 24.26
C THR A 5 -0.11 18.60 24.22
N ILE A 6 0.19 19.43 25.23
CA ILE A 6 -0.31 20.82 25.30
C ILE A 6 0.21 21.63 24.10
N PHE A 7 1.50 21.49 23.78
CA PHE A 7 2.12 22.14 22.62
C PHE A 7 1.43 21.73 21.31
N ILE A 8 1.22 20.44 21.09
CA ILE A 8 0.52 19.94 19.89
C ILE A 8 -0.89 20.52 19.80
N ILE A 9 -1.64 20.56 20.91
CA ILE A 9 -2.99 21.13 20.93
C ILE A 9 -2.97 22.62 20.56
N VAL A 10 -2.08 23.40 21.18
CA VAL A 10 -1.96 24.84 20.90
C VAL A 10 -1.63 25.09 19.42
N VAL A 11 -0.64 24.37 18.88
CA VAL A 11 -0.28 24.46 17.46
C VAL A 11 -1.47 24.08 16.58
N THR A 12 -2.18 23.00 16.91
CA THR A 12 -3.35 22.54 16.13
C THR A 12 -4.46 23.60 16.11
N VAL A 13 -4.75 24.22 17.26
CA VAL A 13 -5.75 25.29 17.35
C VAL A 13 -5.33 26.51 16.53
N LEU A 14 -4.07 26.95 16.63
CA LEU A 14 -3.56 28.08 15.87
C LEU A 14 -3.62 27.83 14.36
N VAL A 15 -3.17 26.65 13.92
CA VAL A 15 -3.26 26.22 12.52
C VAL A 15 -4.71 26.26 12.06
N THR A 16 -5.64 25.68 12.84
CA THR A 16 -7.07 25.66 12.50
C THR A 16 -7.64 27.06 12.35
N ILE A 17 -7.29 28.00 13.24
CA ILE A 17 -7.74 29.40 13.14
C ILE A 17 -7.21 30.06 11.88
N ILE A 18 -5.91 29.93 11.59
CA ILE A 18 -5.29 30.50 10.39
C ILE A 18 -5.98 29.96 9.13
N LEU A 19 -6.22 28.65 9.09
CA LEU A 19 -6.93 27.99 8.01
C LEU A 19 -8.35 28.54 7.84
N MET A 20 -9.13 28.62 8.92
CA MET A 20 -10.50 29.17 8.89
C MET A 20 -10.56 30.67 8.57
N LYS A 21 -9.50 31.43 8.83
CA LYS A 21 -9.42 32.85 8.48
C LYS A 21 -8.96 33.09 7.04
N ASN A 22 -8.35 32.10 6.39
CA ASN A 22 -7.91 32.16 5.01
C ASN A 22 -8.97 31.53 4.07
N THR A 23 -10.18 32.07 4.10
CA THR A 23 -11.30 31.65 3.24
C THR A 23 -11.32 32.46 1.95
N ASP A 24 -10.20 32.51 1.24
CA ASP A 24 -10.18 33.05 -0.10
C ASP A 24 -10.97 32.11 -1.01
N GLU A 25 -12.03 32.63 -1.61
CA GLU A 25 -12.91 31.86 -2.48
C GLU A 25 -12.48 31.96 -3.95
N VAL A 26 -12.73 30.89 -4.69
CA VAL A 26 -12.60 30.83 -6.15
C VAL A 26 -13.94 30.40 -6.72
N SER A 27 -14.37 31.04 -7.80
CA SER A 27 -15.58 30.66 -8.53
C SER A 27 -15.32 29.41 -9.37
N PHE A 28 -16.15 28.38 -9.18
CA PHE A 28 -16.08 27.12 -9.91
C PHE A 28 -17.25 26.96 -10.88
N TRP A 29 -17.04 27.36 -12.14
CA TRP A 29 -17.99 27.18 -13.25
C TRP A 29 -18.57 25.75 -13.37
N ILE A 30 -17.78 24.73 -13.06
CA ILE A 30 -18.18 23.31 -13.22
C ILE A 30 -19.34 22.92 -12.28
N PHE A 31 -19.56 23.65 -11.18
CA PHE A 31 -20.64 23.43 -10.23
C PHE A 31 -21.65 24.60 -10.19
N GLY A 32 -21.69 25.45 -11.22
CA GLY A 32 -22.49 26.68 -11.22
C GLY A 32 -21.72 27.88 -10.65
N ASP A 33 -22.42 28.90 -10.13
CA ASP A 33 -21.75 30.04 -9.46
C ASP A 33 -21.40 29.69 -8.00
N ALA A 34 -20.64 28.62 -7.83
CA ALA A 34 -20.22 28.11 -6.54
C ALA A 34 -18.90 28.75 -6.14
N GLN A 35 -18.93 29.50 -5.04
CA GLN A 35 -17.74 30.05 -4.41
C GLN A 35 -17.19 29.02 -3.41
N ILE A 36 -16.03 28.45 -3.70
CA ILE A 36 -15.42 27.41 -2.87
C ILE A 36 -14.09 27.94 -2.32
N PRO A 37 -13.84 27.84 -1.00
CA PRO A 37 -12.56 28.24 -0.42
C PRO A 37 -11.40 27.43 -1.00
N LYS A 38 -10.33 28.11 -1.45
CA LYS A 38 -9.09 27.48 -1.98
C LYS A 38 -8.55 26.39 -1.06
N LEU A 39 -8.66 26.62 0.25
CA LEU A 39 -8.24 25.69 1.28
C LEU A 39 -8.99 24.35 1.20
N SER A 40 -10.30 24.37 0.95
CA SER A 40 -11.12 23.16 0.80
C SER A 40 -10.69 22.36 -0.42
N ILE A 41 -10.39 23.03 -1.54
CA ILE A 41 -9.85 22.36 -2.73
C ILE A 41 -8.49 21.72 -2.42
N LEU A 42 -7.60 22.45 -1.75
CA LEU A 42 -6.29 21.93 -1.38
C LEU A 42 -6.41 20.70 -0.45
N GLY A 43 -7.30 20.75 0.54
CA GLY A 43 -7.56 19.63 1.44
C GLY A 43 -8.10 18.40 0.72
N VAL A 44 -9.07 18.58 -0.19
CA VAL A 44 -9.62 17.49 -1.00
C VAL A 44 -8.57 16.90 -1.95
N MET A 45 -7.78 17.74 -2.62
CA MET A 45 -6.70 17.31 -3.51
C MET A 45 -5.61 16.54 -2.75
N PHE A 46 -5.24 17.03 -1.56
CA PHE A 46 -4.30 16.33 -0.68
C PHE A 46 -4.84 14.95 -0.27
N GLY A 47 -6.11 14.87 0.15
CA GLY A 47 -6.76 13.60 0.49
C GLY A 47 -6.80 12.62 -0.68
N LEU A 48 -7.16 13.08 -1.88
CA LEU A 48 -7.12 12.26 -3.10
C LEU A 48 -5.71 11.79 -3.43
N GLY A 49 -4.70 12.66 -3.27
CA GLY A 49 -3.30 12.30 -3.42
C GLY A 49 -2.86 11.21 -2.45
N LEU A 50 -3.31 11.24 -1.19
CA LEU A 50 -3.05 10.18 -0.22
C LEU A 50 -3.72 8.86 -0.61
N ILE A 51 -4.96 8.89 -1.09
CA ILE A 51 -5.68 7.70 -1.56
C ILE A 51 -4.93 7.07 -2.74
N VAL A 52 -4.61 7.88 -3.76
CA VAL A 52 -3.88 7.42 -4.95
C VAL A 52 -2.49 6.91 -4.56
N GLY A 53 -1.76 7.66 -3.74
CA GLY A 53 -0.45 7.27 -3.23
C GLY A 53 -0.48 5.95 -2.45
N TYR A 54 -1.53 5.73 -1.64
CA TYR A 54 -1.73 4.48 -0.93
C TYR A 54 -2.03 3.31 -1.88
N LEU A 55 -2.89 3.52 -2.88
CA LEU A 55 -3.23 2.49 -3.87
C LEU A 55 -2.02 2.08 -4.72
N ILE A 56 -1.24 3.05 -5.20
CA ILE A 56 -0.04 2.81 -6.03
C ILE A 56 1.12 2.27 -5.18
N GLY A 57 1.32 2.86 -4.00
CA GLY A 57 2.43 2.52 -3.10
C GLY A 57 2.28 1.18 -2.39
N ARG A 58 1.14 0.49 -2.52
CA ARG A 58 0.92 -0.81 -1.90
C ARG A 58 1.91 -1.84 -2.48
N PRO A 59 2.88 -2.35 -1.70
CA PRO A 59 3.82 -3.35 -2.21
C PRO A 59 3.04 -4.60 -2.58
N LYS A 60 3.13 -5.01 -3.85
CA LYS A 60 2.56 -6.28 -4.29
C LYS A 60 3.36 -7.39 -3.62
N LYS A 61 2.68 -8.27 -2.87
CA LYS A 61 3.28 -9.51 -2.39
C LYS A 61 3.83 -10.23 -3.63
N LYS A 62 5.14 -10.49 -3.66
CA LYS A 62 5.71 -11.38 -4.66
C LYS A 62 5.00 -12.71 -4.46
N LEU A 63 4.24 -13.15 -5.46
CA LEU A 63 3.85 -14.55 -5.54
C LEU A 63 5.18 -15.31 -5.59
N GLU A 64 5.47 -16.08 -4.54
CA GLU A 64 6.56 -17.03 -4.57
C GLU A 64 6.29 -17.88 -5.82
N ALA A 65 7.14 -17.71 -6.83
CA ALA A 65 7.07 -18.52 -8.02
C ALA A 65 7.17 -19.96 -7.54
N ALA A 66 6.18 -20.78 -7.88
CA ALA A 66 6.25 -22.22 -7.67
C ALA A 66 7.62 -22.69 -8.17
N GLU A 67 8.37 -23.30 -7.26
CA GLU A 67 9.69 -23.90 -7.48
C GLU A 67 9.69 -24.62 -8.84
N PRO A 68 10.65 -24.34 -9.74
CA PRO A 68 10.78 -25.15 -10.94
C PRO A 68 11.06 -26.58 -10.49
N TYR A 69 10.19 -27.51 -10.89
CA TYR A 69 10.31 -28.95 -10.66
C TYR A 69 11.79 -29.36 -10.74
N SER A 70 12.37 -29.76 -9.60
CA SER A 70 13.71 -30.31 -9.58
C SER A 70 13.68 -31.62 -10.36
N ASP A 71 14.50 -31.69 -11.40
CA ASP A 71 14.75 -32.89 -12.19
C ASP A 71 15.50 -33.88 -11.29
N TYR A 72 14.77 -34.62 -10.46
CA TYR A 72 15.32 -35.62 -9.55
C TYR A 72 15.89 -36.77 -10.38
N LYS A 73 17.21 -36.80 -10.54
CA LYS A 73 17.95 -37.94 -11.09
C LYS A 73 18.40 -38.80 -9.91
N PRO A 74 17.79 -39.97 -9.68
CA PRO A 74 18.21 -40.84 -8.59
C PRO A 74 19.65 -41.29 -8.85
N SER A 75 20.45 -41.25 -7.80
CA SER A 75 21.83 -41.74 -7.83
C SER A 75 21.85 -43.26 -8.02
N VAL A 76 22.95 -43.80 -8.55
CA VAL A 76 23.09 -45.25 -8.80
C VAL A 76 22.98 -46.06 -7.49
N GLU A 77 23.23 -45.44 -6.34
CA GLU A 77 23.05 -46.05 -5.02
C GLU A 77 21.58 -46.17 -4.59
N GLU A 78 20.70 -45.24 -4.97
CA GLU A 78 19.26 -45.35 -4.71
C GLU A 78 18.59 -46.43 -5.55
N LYS A 79 19.08 -46.70 -6.77
CA LYS A 79 18.62 -47.85 -7.56
C LYS A 79 18.94 -49.19 -6.90
N LYS A 80 19.95 -49.23 -6.03
CA LYS A 80 20.30 -50.42 -5.24
C LYS A 80 19.41 -50.63 -4.02
N ALA A 81 18.67 -49.60 -3.60
CA ALA A 81 17.74 -49.67 -2.47
C ALA A 81 16.36 -50.25 -2.85
N LEU A 82 16.13 -50.54 -4.13
CA LEU A 82 14.96 -51.29 -4.58
C LEU A 82 15.12 -52.77 -4.23
N SER A 83 14.09 -53.30 -3.54
CA SER A 83 13.89 -54.73 -3.28
C SER A 83 14.00 -55.51 -4.60
N ASP A 84 14.53 -56.73 -4.56
CA ASP A 84 14.64 -57.56 -5.77
C ASP A 84 13.27 -57.78 -6.43
N ASP A 85 12.18 -57.81 -5.64
CA ASP A 85 10.79 -57.91 -6.12
C ASP A 85 10.34 -56.68 -6.93
N ASP A 86 10.87 -55.48 -6.66
CA ASP A 86 10.48 -54.24 -7.36
C ASP A 86 11.19 -54.10 -8.72
N ARG A 87 12.27 -54.87 -8.94
CA ARG A 87 13.10 -54.77 -10.15
C ARG A 87 12.46 -55.43 -11.36
N ASP A 88 11.62 -56.43 -11.15
CA ASP A 88 10.93 -57.14 -12.23
C ASP A 88 9.82 -56.30 -12.88
N TYR A 89 9.39 -55.20 -12.25
CA TYR A 89 8.35 -54.32 -12.78
C TYR A 89 8.86 -53.24 -13.75
N ILE A 90 10.17 -53.04 -13.85
CA ILE A 90 10.80 -51.96 -14.65
C ILE A 90 11.50 -52.45 -15.92
N ASN A 91 11.36 -53.74 -16.30
CA ASN A 91 11.92 -54.31 -17.53
C ASN A 91 10.83 -54.63 -18.57
#